data_AF-A0A2S6AZA8-F1
#
_entry.id   AF-A0A2S6AZA8-F1
#
_cell.length_a   1.000
_cell.length_b   1.000
_cell.length_c   1.000
_cell.angle_alpha   90.00
_cell.angle_beta   90.00
_cell.angle_gamma   90.00
#
_symmetry.space_group_name_H-M   'P 1'
#
loop_
_entity.id
_entity.type
_entity.pdbx_description
1 polymer ?
#
loop_
_entity_poly.entity_id
_entity_poly.type
_entity_poly.pdbx_seq_one_letter_code
_entity_poly.pdbx_strand_id
1 'polypeptide(L)'
;LSASANTWRIDYSALTDKPTVLNLSHHDYFNLAGSGSVMDHRLMIAASRYCPVDVTLIPTGLADVASTPFDFRSATRIGERIR
;
A
#
# COMPACT_ATOMS: atom_id res chain seq x y z
N LEU A 1 -8.51 -19.75 24.68
CA LEU A 1 -8.47 -18.62 23.71
C LEU A 1 -7.80 -17.46 24.43
N SER A 2 -6.51 -17.24 24.20
CA SER A 2 -5.76 -16.14 24.83
C SER A 2 -6.02 -14.86 24.04
N ALA A 3 -6.66 -13.88 24.67
CA ALA A 3 -6.94 -12.57 24.11
C ALA A 3 -5.69 -11.67 24.12
N SER A 4 -4.67 -11.99 23.32
CA SER A 4 -3.39 -11.24 23.34
C SER A 4 -2.74 -10.92 21.99
N ALA A 5 -3.40 -11.11 20.85
CA ALA A 5 -2.85 -10.61 19.58
C ALA A 5 -3.91 -9.94 18.71
N ASN A 6 -3.94 -8.60 18.71
CA ASN A 6 -4.60 -7.78 17.69
C ASN A 6 -3.80 -7.80 16.37
N THR A 7 -3.37 -9.00 15.96
CA THR A 7 -2.50 -9.22 14.81
C THR A 7 -3.22 -10.12 13.85
N TRP A 8 -3.40 -9.62 12.63
CA TRP A 8 -3.85 -10.42 11.51
C TRP A 8 -2.65 -10.73 10.61
N ARG A 9 -2.51 -12.00 10.24
CA ARG A 9 -1.36 -12.54 9.51
C ARG A 9 -1.87 -13.37 8.34
N ILE A 10 -1.22 -13.19 7.20
CA ILE A 10 -1.43 -13.99 5.99
C ILE A 10 -0.11 -14.63 5.60
N ASP A 11 -0.11 -15.94 5.45
CA ASP A 11 1.02 -16.73 4.96
C ASP A 11 0.68 -17.26 3.57
N TYR A 12 1.59 -17.08 2.61
CA TYR A 12 1.44 -17.59 1.25
C TYR A 12 2.35 -18.79 1.03
N SER A 13 1.80 -19.86 0.44
CA SER A 13 2.56 -21.04 0.02
C SER A 13 2.08 -21.48 -1.36
N ALA A 14 3.00 -21.88 -2.24
CA ALA A 14 2.69 -22.33 -3.58
C ALA A 14 3.74 -23.36 -4.06
N LEU A 15 3.30 -24.28 -4.92
CA LEU A 15 4.12 -25.29 -5.58
C LEU A 15 3.76 -25.32 -7.06
N THR A 16 4.75 -25.56 -7.93
CA THR A 16 4.54 -25.72 -9.36
C THR A 16 5.39 -26.87 -9.91
N ASP A 17 4.93 -27.49 -10.99
CA ASP A 17 5.61 -28.56 -11.72
C ASP A 17 6.29 -28.05 -13.00
N LYS A 18 6.13 -26.77 -13.33
CA LYS A 18 6.68 -26.11 -14.51
C LYS A 18 7.03 -24.64 -14.22
N PRO A 19 7.94 -24.04 -15.00
CA PRO A 19 8.22 -22.61 -14.88
C PRO A 19 6.95 -21.77 -15.04
N THR A 20 6.67 -20.92 -14.05
CA THR A 20 5.55 -19.98 -14.05
C THR A 20 5.89 -18.73 -13.26
N VAL A 21 5.10 -17.67 -13.44
CA VAL A 21 5.16 -16.43 -12.67
C VAL A 21 4.10 -16.44 -11.57
N LEU A 22 4.45 -15.96 -10.37
CA LEU A 22 3.53 -15.87 -9.24
C LEU A 22 3.78 -14.57 -8.47
N ASN A 23 2.70 -13.84 -8.18
CA ASN A 23 2.73 -12.64 -7.36
C ASN A 23 1.45 -12.60 -6.50
N LEU A 24 1.58 -12.99 -5.22
CA LEU A 24 0.46 -13.08 -4.28
C LEU A 24 0.43 -11.84 -3.39
N SER A 25 -0.77 -11.32 -3.15
CA SER A 25 -1.01 -10.19 -2.25
C SER A 25 -2.42 -10.30 -1.65
N HIS A 26 -2.80 -9.32 -0.84
CA HIS A 26 -4.11 -9.24 -0.22
C HIS A 26 -4.79 -7.92 -0.57
N HIS A 27 -6.09 -7.95 -0.79
CA HIS A 27 -6.83 -6.83 -1.38
C HIS A 27 -7.92 -6.29 -0.45
N ASP A 28 -7.59 -6.18 0.83
CA ASP A 28 -8.48 -5.58 1.82
C ASP A 28 -8.49 -4.07 1.72
N TYR A 29 -9.68 -3.51 1.90
CA TYR A 29 -9.89 -2.09 2.00
C TYR A 29 -10.09 -1.71 3.47
N PHE A 30 -9.19 -0.88 3.98
CA PHE A 30 -9.27 -0.37 5.34
C PHE A 30 -9.91 1.01 5.37
N ASN A 31 -10.96 1.15 6.18
CA ASN A 31 -11.45 2.44 6.62
C ASN A 31 -11.62 2.43 8.14
N LEU A 32 -10.66 3.02 8.84
CA LEU A 32 -10.66 3.15 10.31
C LEU A 32 -11.81 4.00 10.87
N ALA A 33 -12.50 4.79 10.05
CA ALA A 33 -13.72 5.51 10.44
C ALA A 33 -15.00 4.65 10.28
N GLY A 34 -14.88 3.43 9.74
CA GLY A 34 -15.97 2.50 9.50
C GLY A 34 -16.84 2.82 8.27
N SER A 35 -16.78 4.04 7.73
CA SER A 35 -17.49 4.44 6.52
C SER A 35 -16.94 5.76 5.95
N GLY A 36 -17.39 6.13 4.75
CA GLY A 36 -17.04 7.42 4.14
C GLY A 36 -15.63 7.48 3.55
N SER A 37 -15.08 8.68 3.48
CA SER A 37 -13.78 8.98 2.88
C SER A 37 -12.61 8.64 3.80
N VAL A 38 -11.47 8.23 3.23
CA VAL A 38 -10.20 8.01 3.95
C VAL A 38 -9.31 9.25 4.01
N MET A 39 -9.76 10.38 3.45
CA MET A 39 -8.90 11.57 3.29
C MET A 39 -8.42 12.17 4.62
N ASP A 40 -9.12 11.90 5.71
CA ASP A 40 -8.74 12.37 7.06
C ASP A 40 -7.79 11.44 7.80
N HIS A 41 -7.53 10.23 7.26
CA HIS A 41 -6.60 9.27 7.85
C HIS A 41 -5.17 9.78 7.73
N ARG A 42 -4.34 9.44 8.72
CA ARG A 42 -2.90 9.71 8.70
C ARG A 42 -2.16 8.50 8.15
N LEU A 43 -1.38 8.74 7.09
CA LEU A 43 -0.58 7.73 6.41
C LEU A 43 0.91 8.02 6.64
N MET A 44 1.67 6.97 6.91
CA MET A 44 3.13 6.98 6.92
C MET A 44 3.63 5.74 6.17
N ILE A 45 4.47 5.95 5.16
CA ILE A 45 5.08 4.89 4.37
C ILE A 45 6.60 5.11 4.40
N ALA A 46 7.32 4.13 4.92
CA ALA A 46 8.79 4.15 4.97
C ALA A 46 9.41 3.83 3.59
N ALA A 47 9.13 4.65 2.58
CA ALA A 47 9.63 4.52 1.22
C ALA A 47 10.16 5.85 0.68
N SER A 48 11.32 5.82 -0.01
CA SER A 48 11.91 6.98 -0.68
C SER A 48 11.62 7.06 -2.18
N ARG A 49 11.08 5.99 -2.77
CA ARG A 49 10.76 5.90 -4.20
C ARG A 49 9.41 5.22 -4.41
N TYR A 50 8.79 5.49 -5.55
CA TYR A 50 7.55 4.86 -6.00
C TYR A 50 7.64 4.49 -7.49
N CYS A 51 6.67 3.70 -7.97
CA CYS A 51 6.52 3.34 -9.38
C CYS A 51 5.50 4.27 -10.06
N PRO A 52 5.91 5.34 -10.76
CA PRO A 52 4.99 6.10 -11.59
C PRO A 52 4.41 5.21 -12.69
N VAL A 53 3.14 5.42 -13.00
CA VAL A 53 2.41 4.65 -14.00
C VAL A 53 2.02 5.51 -15.20
N ASP A 54 1.91 4.87 -16.36
CA ASP A 54 1.35 5.50 -17.55
C ASP A 54 -0.19 5.59 -17.50
N VAL A 55 -0.79 6.07 -18.59
CA VAL A 55 -2.26 6.19 -18.73
C VAL A 55 -3.00 4.86 -18.68
N THR A 56 -2.30 3.74 -18.88
CA THR A 56 -2.83 2.37 -18.78
C THR A 56 -2.53 1.73 -17.42
N LEU A 57 -1.98 2.50 -16.47
CA LEU A 57 -1.58 2.07 -15.12
C LEU A 57 -0.40 1.09 -15.09
N ILE A 58 0.45 1.08 -16.13
CA ILE A 58 1.66 0.25 -16.18
C ILE A 58 2.86 1.03 -15.61
N PRO A 59 3.67 0.45 -14.70
CA PRO A 59 4.87 1.07 -14.18
C PRO A 59 5.88 1.44 -15.27
N THR A 60 6.38 2.68 -15.24
CA THR A 60 7.35 3.21 -16.21
C THR A 60 8.79 3.23 -15.69
N GLY A 61 9.00 2.97 -14.41
CA GLY A 61 10.30 2.99 -13.76
C GLY A 61 10.18 3.29 -12.26
N LEU A 62 11.24 3.87 -11.69
CA LEU A 62 11.27 4.36 -10.31
C LEU A 62 11.44 5.88 -10.30
N ALA A 63 10.71 6.56 -9.42
CA ALA A 63 10.86 7.98 -9.15
C ALA A 63 10.99 8.24 -7.65
N ASP A 64 11.70 9.30 -7.27
CA ASP A 64 11.80 9.73 -5.88
C ASP A 64 10.45 10.28 -5.39
N VAL A 65 10.13 10.02 -4.11
CA VAL A 65 8.94 10.61 -3.50
C VAL A 65 9.13 12.08 -3.15
N ALA A 66 10.37 12.51 -2.95
CA ALA A 66 10.68 13.87 -2.50
C ALA A 66 10.11 14.91 -3.47
N SER A 67 9.47 15.95 -2.92
CA SER A 67 8.80 17.00 -3.69
C SER A 67 7.64 16.51 -4.56
N THR A 68 7.03 15.37 -4.24
CA THR A 68 5.82 14.85 -4.89
C THR A 68 4.66 14.71 -3.90
N PRO A 69 3.40 14.62 -4.38
CA PRO A 69 2.25 14.19 -3.58
C PRO A 69 2.44 12.85 -2.84
N PHE A 70 3.36 11.99 -3.30
CA PHE A 70 3.54 10.65 -2.74
C PHE A 70 4.52 10.60 -1.54
N ASP A 71 5.03 11.74 -1.05
CA ASP A 71 5.98 11.76 0.08
C ASP A 71 5.31 11.57 1.46
N PHE A 72 4.97 10.33 1.79
CA PHE A 72 4.43 9.94 3.11
C PHE A 72 5.53 9.44 4.07
N ARG A 73 6.79 9.86 3.92
CA ARG A 73 7.88 9.45 4.84
C ARG A 73 7.67 9.92 6.28
N SER A 74 6.82 10.92 6.48
CA SER A 74 6.33 11.37 7.79
C SER A 74 4.80 11.30 7.84
N ALA A 75 4.25 11.02 9.02
CA ALA A 75 2.81 10.85 9.22
C ALA A 75 2.02 12.09 8.78
N THR A 76 1.32 11.98 7.65
CA THR A 76 0.62 13.11 7.00
C THR A 76 -0.83 12.73 6.74
N ARG A 77 -1.76 13.69 6.82
CA ARG A 77 -3.16 13.42 6.46
C ARG A 77 -3.24 13.20 4.93
N ILE A 78 -3.93 12.16 4.49
CA ILE A 78 -3.96 11.78 3.06
C ILE A 78 -4.43 12.95 2.17
N GLY A 79 -5.51 13.63 2.57
CA GLY A 79 -6.08 14.76 1.81
C GLY A 79 -5.21 16.04 1.78
N GLU A 80 -4.13 16.13 2.56
CA GLU A 80 -3.17 17.25 2.48
C GLU A 80 -2.19 17.09 1.30
N ARG A 81 -2.05 15.87 0.78
CA ARG A 81 -1.09 15.55 -0.29
C ARG A 81 -1.74 15.17 -1.61
N ILE A 82 -2.86 14.46 -1.56
CA ILE A 82 -3.52 13.91 -2.74
C ILE A 82 -4.81 14.70 -3.00
N ARG A 83 -4.95 15.27 -4.21
CA ARG A 83 -6.17 15.90 -4.74
C ARG A 83 -6.29 15.65 -6.23
#